data_AF-E9GF69-F1
#
_entry.id   AF-E9GF69-F1
#
_cell.length_a   1.000
_cell.length_b   1.000
_cell.length_c   1.000
_cell.angle_alpha   90.00
_cell.angle_beta   90.00
_cell.angle_gamma   90.00
#
_symmetry.space_group_name_H-M   'P 1'
#
loop_
_entity.id
_entity.type
_entity.pdbx_description
1 polymer ?
#
loop_
_entity_poly.entity_id
_entity_poly.type
_entity_poly.pdbx_seq_one_letter_code
_entity_poly.pdbx_strand_id
1 'polypeptide(L)'
;MADSTVETNPNSQENRKKDEMENFEDEICALTSCETNLGRTALSCVTCHQWFHGSCVDVTREIADSMEQEGLKWSCNVCTAIFASPVLKKPFN
;
A
#
# COMPACT_ATOMS: atom_id res chain seq x y z
N MET A 1 -9.39 -54.80 17.32
CA MET A 1 -10.04 -54.02 18.39
C MET A 1 -8.95 -53.59 19.35
N ALA A 2 -8.73 -52.27 19.50
CA ALA A 2 -7.74 -51.57 20.36
C ALA A 2 -6.25 -51.93 20.08
N ASP A 3 -5.25 -51.06 20.21
CA ASP A 3 -5.13 -49.81 20.97
C ASP A 3 -4.00 -48.92 20.38
N SER A 4 -4.21 -47.61 20.53
CA SER A 4 -3.24 -46.51 20.70
C SER A 4 -2.01 -46.92 21.55
N THR A 5 -0.84 -46.30 21.62
CA THR A 5 -0.22 -45.03 21.23
C THR A 5 1.26 -45.21 21.60
N VAL A 6 2.21 -44.72 20.80
CA VAL A 6 3.45 -44.19 21.38
C VAL A 6 3.80 -42.90 20.66
N GLU A 7 3.95 -41.88 21.49
CA GLU A 7 4.15 -40.50 21.12
C GLU A 7 5.56 -40.26 20.61
N THR A 8 5.70 -39.34 19.65
CA THR A 8 6.96 -38.63 19.46
C THR A 8 6.64 -37.16 19.16
N ASN A 9 6.86 -36.34 20.18
CA ASN A 9 6.75 -34.88 20.24
C ASN A 9 7.90 -34.19 19.43
N PRO A 10 7.98 -32.86 19.25
CA PRO A 10 8.00 -32.20 17.94
C PRO A 10 9.25 -31.33 17.75
N ASN A 11 10.13 -31.67 16.82
CA ASN A 11 11.20 -30.77 16.35
C ASN A 11 11.82 -31.48 15.14
N SER A 12 12.15 -30.88 14.01
CA SER A 12 12.40 -29.49 13.68
C SER A 12 12.65 -29.55 12.18
N GLN A 13 11.71 -29.11 11.36
CA GLN A 13 12.01 -28.74 9.97
C GLN A 13 11.23 -27.47 9.63
N GLU A 14 11.69 -26.39 10.28
CA GLU A 14 11.65 -25.05 9.72
C GLU A 14 12.36 -25.10 8.37
N ASN A 15 11.61 -25.17 7.27
CA ASN A 15 12.16 -24.85 5.96
C ASN A 15 11.14 -24.07 5.13
N ARG A 16 11.15 -22.77 5.45
CA ARG A 16 10.91 -21.60 4.59
C ARG A 16 10.61 -21.96 3.13
N LYS A 17 9.34 -21.82 2.75
CA LYS A 17 8.97 -21.37 1.40
C LYS A 17 8.45 -19.95 1.57
N LYS A 18 9.37 -18.99 1.53
CA LYS A 18 9.08 -17.54 1.60
C LYS A 18 9.39 -16.86 0.26
N ASP A 19 9.36 -17.60 -0.84
CA ASP A 19 9.95 -17.13 -2.11
C ASP A 19 9.01 -17.31 -3.31
N GLU A 20 7.69 -17.13 -3.11
CA GLU A 20 6.70 -17.01 -4.21
C GLU A 20 5.66 -15.91 -3.92
N MET A 21 6.10 -14.81 -3.30
CA MET A 21 5.35 -13.53 -3.25
C MET A 21 6.20 -12.45 -3.91
N GLU A 22 6.80 -12.77 -5.05
CA GLU A 22 7.49 -11.78 -5.87
C GLU A 22 6.51 -11.34 -6.95
N ASN A 23 6.25 -10.02 -7.02
CA ASN A 23 5.57 -9.31 -8.12
C ASN A 23 4.05 -9.07 -8.01
N PHE A 24 3.49 -8.77 -6.83
CA PHE A 24 2.12 -8.20 -6.72
C PHE A 24 2.11 -6.71 -6.35
N GLU A 25 3.21 -6.21 -5.79
CA GLU A 25 3.34 -4.82 -5.33
C GLU A 25 3.53 -3.83 -6.49
N ASP A 26 3.82 -4.36 -7.67
CA ASP A 26 4.27 -3.66 -8.87
C ASP A 26 3.12 -3.31 -9.85
N GLU A 27 1.95 -3.95 -9.72
CA GLU A 27 0.79 -3.74 -10.61
C GLU A 27 -0.34 -2.88 -9.99
N ILE A 28 -0.16 -2.34 -8.79
CA ILE A 28 -1.30 -1.77 -8.04
C ILE A 28 -1.60 -0.31 -8.41
N CYS A 29 -0.82 0.35 -9.28
CA CYS A 29 -1.05 1.75 -9.60
C CYS A 29 -2.14 1.98 -10.65
N ALA A 30 -3.17 2.74 -10.27
CA ALA A 30 -4.31 3.06 -11.15
C ALA A 30 -4.04 4.16 -12.20
N LEU A 31 -2.82 4.70 -12.28
CA LEU A 31 -2.47 5.70 -13.30
C LEU A 31 -2.05 5.04 -14.61
N THR A 32 -2.70 5.42 -15.70
CA THR A 32 -2.43 4.88 -17.04
C THR A 32 -1.04 5.24 -17.56
N SER A 33 -0.43 6.31 -17.03
CA SER A 33 0.92 6.77 -17.37
C SER A 33 1.99 6.20 -16.43
N CYS A 34 1.67 5.23 -15.59
CA CYS A 34 2.65 4.56 -14.73
C CYS A 34 3.51 3.63 -15.59
N GLU A 35 4.75 4.05 -15.89
CA GLU A 35 5.61 3.31 -16.82
C GLU A 35 6.52 2.27 -16.15
N THR A 36 6.63 2.18 -14.83
CA THR A 36 7.47 1.17 -14.14
C THR A 36 7.37 1.23 -12.61
N ASN A 37 7.70 0.10 -11.98
CA ASN A 37 7.75 -0.26 -10.54
C ASN A 37 8.64 0.65 -9.66
N LEU A 38 8.39 1.96 -9.70
CA LEU A 38 9.28 2.98 -9.13
C LEU A 38 8.92 3.38 -7.70
N GLY A 39 8.09 2.61 -6.99
CA GLY A 39 7.62 3.03 -5.68
C GLY A 39 7.24 1.89 -4.76
N ARG A 40 8.10 1.58 -3.80
CA ARG A 40 7.72 0.79 -2.60
C ARG A 40 6.63 1.45 -1.77
N THR A 41 6.41 2.75 -1.96
CA THR A 41 5.39 3.52 -1.25
C THR A 41 4.13 3.58 -2.11
N ALA A 42 3.10 2.86 -1.69
CA ALA A 42 1.78 2.90 -2.29
C ALA A 42 0.80 3.63 -1.36
N LEU A 43 -0.03 4.52 -1.92
CA LEU A 43 -1.09 5.22 -1.22
C LEU A 43 -2.45 4.79 -1.75
N SER A 44 -3.43 4.67 -0.84
CA SER A 44 -4.83 4.47 -1.23
C SER A 44 -5.59 5.79 -1.15
N CYS A 45 -6.37 6.09 -2.18
CA CYS A 45 -7.25 7.26 -2.17
C CYS A 45 -8.50 6.98 -1.32
N VAL A 46 -8.82 7.83 -0.36
CA VAL A 46 -10.03 7.66 0.49
C VAL A 46 -11.36 7.77 -0.25
N THR A 47 -11.35 8.31 -1.47
CA THR A 47 -12.58 8.54 -2.23
C THR A 47 -12.87 7.40 -3.20
N CYS A 48 -11.89 7.02 -4.02
CA CYS A 48 -12.07 5.96 -5.02
C CYS A 48 -11.48 4.60 -4.62
N HIS A 49 -10.76 4.54 -3.49
CA HIS A 49 -10.09 3.34 -2.96
C HIS A 49 -9.11 2.67 -3.93
N GLN A 50 -8.69 3.40 -4.96
CA GLN A 50 -7.63 2.97 -5.87
C GLN A 50 -6.27 3.24 -5.24
N TRP A 51 -5.28 2.48 -5.70
CA TRP A 51 -3.91 2.55 -5.21
C TRP A 51 -3.01 3.27 -6.22
N PHE A 52 -2.01 3.96 -5.69
CA PHE A 52 -1.11 4.80 -6.46
C PHE A 52 0.31 4.69 -5.91
N HIS A 53 1.31 4.58 -6.78
CA HIS A 53 2.68 4.78 -6.37
C HIS A 53 2.87 6.23 -5.94
N GLY A 54 3.55 6.45 -4.82
CA GLY A 54 3.86 7.79 -4.31
C GLY A 54 4.58 8.64 -5.37
N SER A 55 5.53 8.06 -6.09
CA SER A 55 6.24 8.74 -7.19
C SER A 55 5.33 9.13 -8.36
N CYS A 56 4.24 8.40 -8.62
CA CYS A 56 3.28 8.76 -9.67
C CYS A 56 2.32 9.89 -9.24
N VAL A 57 2.31 10.27 -7.96
CA VAL A 57 1.44 11.32 -7.41
C VAL A 57 2.20 12.35 -6.57
N ASP A 58 3.51 12.48 -6.79
CA ASP A 58 4.41 13.43 -6.10
C ASP A 58 4.41 13.32 -4.56
N VAL A 59 4.17 12.12 -4.03
CA VAL A 59 4.23 11.81 -2.59
C VAL A 59 5.48 10.97 -2.32
N THR A 60 6.45 11.55 -1.62
CA THR A 60 7.61 10.81 -1.14
C THR A 60 7.26 9.97 0.10
N ARG A 61 8.16 9.06 0.48
CA ARG A 61 7.97 8.25 1.69
C ARG A 61 7.88 9.12 2.95
N GLU A 62 8.67 10.18 3.04
CA GLU A 62 8.67 11.10 4.18
C GLU A 62 7.32 11.81 4.30
N ILE A 63 6.70 12.19 3.18
CA ILE A 63 5.36 12.77 3.15
C ILE A 63 4.33 11.73 3.59
N ALA A 64 4.39 10.51 3.06
CA ALA A 64 3.48 9.44 3.44
C ALA A 64 3.56 9.10 4.95
N ASP A 65 4.77 8.99 5.49
CA ASP A 65 5.02 8.72 6.91
C ASP A 65 4.51 9.88 7.80
N SER A 66 4.68 11.13 7.37
CA SER A 66 4.13 12.31 8.07
C SER A 66 2.60 12.31 8.07
N MET A 67 1.96 11.98 6.93
CA MET A 67 0.51 11.86 6.86
C MET A 67 -0.04 10.79 7.80
N GLU A 68 0.63 9.64 7.88
CA GLU A 68 0.26 8.55 8.80
C GLU A 68 0.40 8.99 10.27
N GLN A 69 1.51 9.63 10.63
CA GLN A 69 1.76 10.14 11.99
C GLN A 69 0.72 11.21 12.41
N GLU A 70 0.30 12.06 11.48
CA GLU A 70 -0.70 13.10 11.71
C GLU A 70 -2.14 12.59 11.61
N GLY A 71 -2.34 11.32 11.22
CA GLY A 71 -3.67 10.74 10.98
C GLY A 71 -4.40 11.37 9.78
N LEU A 72 -3.66 12.00 8.87
CA LEU A 72 -4.18 12.56 7.63
C LEU A 72 -4.41 11.47 6.60
N LYS A 73 -5.47 11.63 5.81
CA LYS A 73 -5.79 10.71 4.72
C LYS A 73 -5.60 11.36 3.36
N TRP A 74 -5.14 10.58 2.39
CA TRP A 74 -4.81 11.07 1.06
C TRP A 74 -5.97 10.90 0.06
N SER A 75 -6.10 11.86 -0.86
CA SER A 75 -7.02 11.82 -1.99
C SER A 75 -6.30 12.11 -3.30
N CYS A 76 -6.56 11.31 -4.34
CA CYS A 76 -5.93 11.48 -5.65
C CYS A 76 -6.37 12.78 -6.34
N ASN A 77 -5.55 13.26 -7.29
CA ASN A 77 -5.80 14.52 -7.99
C ASN A 77 -7.16 14.57 -8.69
N VAL A 78 -7.63 13.43 -9.22
CA VAL A 78 -8.96 13.33 -9.85
C VAL A 78 -10.08 13.51 -8.81
N CYS A 79 -10.04 12.78 -7.70
CA CYS A 79 -11.03 12.90 -6.65
C CYS A 79 -10.98 14.27 -5.97
N THR A 80 -9.79 14.83 -5.76
CA THR A 80 -9.64 16.20 -5.27
C THR A 80 -10.21 17.19 -6.28
N ALA A 81 -10.02 17.04 -7.59
CA ALA A 81 -10.63 17.95 -8.57
C ALA A 81 -12.17 17.84 -8.63
N ILE A 82 -12.73 16.64 -8.45
CA ILE A 82 -14.19 16.39 -8.51
C ILE A 82 -14.88 16.80 -7.21
N PHE A 83 -14.27 16.51 -6.06
CA PHE A 83 -14.90 16.64 -4.74
C PHE A 83 -14.32 17.76 -3.87
N ALA A 84 -13.22 18.41 -4.27
CA ALA A 84 -12.81 19.65 -3.61
C ALA A 84 -13.88 20.70 -3.90
N SER A 85 -14.67 20.96 -2.87
CA SER A 85 -15.44 22.19 -2.77
C SER A 85 -14.51 23.38 -3.11
N PRO A 86 -14.95 24.40 -3.87
CA PRO A 86 -14.11 25.51 -4.36
C PRO A 86 -13.49 26.42 -3.26
N VAL A 87 -13.45 26.00 -2.00
CA VAL A 87 -13.24 26.87 -0.84
C VAL A 87 -11.81 26.84 -0.27
N LEU A 88 -10.93 25.90 -0.64
CA LEU A 88 -9.58 25.82 -0.05
C LEU A 88 -8.47 26.01 -1.08
N LYS A 89 -8.26 27.26 -1.51
CA LYS A 89 -6.94 27.74 -1.91
C LYS A 89 -6.54 28.85 -0.94
N LYS A 90 -5.84 28.50 0.14
CA LYS A 90 -4.98 29.50 0.80
C LYS A 90 -3.67 29.56 0.01
N PRO A 91 -3.21 30.74 -0.42
CA PRO A 91 -1.89 30.88 -1.00
C PRO A 91 -0.85 30.56 0.09
N PHE A 92 0.13 29.72 -0.24
CA PHE A 92 1.38 29.67 0.51
C PHE A 92 2.05 31.04 0.35
N ASN A 93 2.27 31.70 1.48
CA ASN A 93 2.98 32.98 1.58
C ASN A 93 4.48 32.69 1.73
#